data_AF-A0A243RM46-F1
#
_entry.id   AF-A0A243RM46-F1
#
_cell.length_a   1.000
_cell.length_b   1.000
_cell.length_c   1.000
_cell.angle_alpha   90.00
_cell.angle_beta   90.00
_cell.angle_gamma   90.00
#
_symmetry.space_group_name_H-M   'P 1'
#
loop_
_entity.id
_entity.type
_entity.pdbx_description
1 polymer ?
#
loop_
_entity_poly.entity_id
_entity_poly.type
_entity_poly.pdbx_seq_one_letter_code
_entity_poly.pdbx_strand_id
1 'polypeptide(L)'
;MPNDSDHIDIDPVVSVELNRWDRVASDVHAMWKERMAKIKQLNDSSTWGADTPGLAFQASYYQGGTLLQMITNGGQIIADVAAEPARIREAITNSLGTDHDQSLMMDNLQR
;
A
#
# COMPACT_ATOMS: atom_id res chain seq x y z
N MET A 1 -40.55 6.57 -8.85
CA MET A 1 -39.38 6.40 -7.95
C MET A 1 -38.17 6.36 -8.85
N PRO A 2 -37.05 7.03 -8.51
CA PRO A 2 -35.81 6.88 -9.28
C PRO A 2 -35.48 5.38 -9.31
N ASN A 3 -35.16 4.87 -10.50
CA ASN A 3 -34.86 3.47 -10.70
C ASN A 3 -33.49 3.21 -10.06
N ASP A 4 -33.41 2.30 -9.08
CA ASP A 4 -32.13 1.86 -8.46
C ASP A 4 -31.15 1.26 -9.47
N SER A 5 -31.55 1.14 -10.74
CA SER A 5 -30.75 0.60 -11.85
C SER A 5 -29.55 1.46 -12.24
N ASP A 6 -29.49 2.73 -11.85
CA ASP A 6 -28.39 3.64 -12.26
C ASP A 6 -27.19 3.61 -11.30
N HIS A 7 -27.27 2.87 -10.20
CA HIS A 7 -26.18 2.75 -9.23
C HIS A 7 -25.38 1.46 -9.39
N ILE A 8 -24.11 1.64 -9.76
CA ILE A 8 -23.07 0.61 -9.71
C ILE A 8 -22.53 0.57 -8.28
N ASP A 9 -23.02 -0.38 -7.49
CA ASP A 9 -22.55 -0.60 -6.13
C ASP A 9 -21.62 -1.82 -6.04
N ILE A 10 -20.48 -1.62 -5.37
CA ILE A 10 -19.60 -2.72 -4.99
C ILE A 10 -20.32 -3.55 -3.92
N ASP A 11 -20.23 -4.89 -4.02
CA ASP A 11 -20.78 -5.80 -3.03
C ASP A 11 -20.39 -5.36 -1.59
N PRO A 12 -21.36 -5.25 -0.66
CA PRO A 12 -21.09 -4.75 0.69
C PRO A 12 -20.03 -5.55 1.47
N VAL A 13 -19.94 -6.87 1.26
CA VAL A 13 -18.93 -7.73 1.90
C VAL A 13 -17.55 -7.38 1.36
N VAL A 14 -17.42 -7.19 0.05
CA VAL A 14 -16.17 -6.76 -0.59
C VAL A 14 -15.77 -5.36 -0.10
N SER A 15 -16.72 -4.43 0.00
CA SER A 15 -16.45 -3.10 0.53
C SER A 15 -15.94 -3.13 1.99
N VAL A 16 -16.50 -4.00 2.84
CA VAL A 16 -16.06 -4.16 4.24
C VAL A 16 -14.62 -4.68 4.30
N GLU A 17 -14.28 -5.69 3.50
CA GLU A 17 -12.93 -6.26 3.49
C GLU A 17 -11.89 -5.28 2.92
N LEU A 18 -12.24 -4.50 1.89
CA LEU A 18 -11.36 -3.46 1.36
C LEU A 18 -11.11 -2.34 2.39
N ASN A 19 -12.14 -1.95 3.16
CA ASN A 19 -11.98 -1.00 4.25
C ASN A 19 -11.14 -1.57 5.40
N ARG A 20 -11.24 -2.87 5.67
CA ARG A 20 -10.39 -3.56 6.65
C ARG A 20 -8.94 -3.60 6.18
N TRP A 21 -8.71 -3.89 4.90
CA TRP A 21 -7.39 -3.85 4.30
C TRP A 21 -6.79 -2.44 4.46
N ASP A 22 -7.50 -1.38 4.07
CA ASP A 22 -7.01 0.00 4.19
C ASP A 22 -6.51 0.32 5.60
N ARG A 23 -7.28 -0.10 6.61
CA ARG A 23 -6.91 0.09 8.01
C ARG A 23 -5.61 -0.63 8.35
N VAL A 24 -5.51 -1.92 8.02
CA VAL A 24 -4.32 -2.72 8.31
C VAL A 24 -3.09 -2.19 7.55
N ALA A 25 -3.25 -1.79 6.29
CA ALA A 25 -2.17 -1.22 5.49
C ALA A 25 -1.70 0.12 6.06
N SER A 26 -2.61 0.97 6.52
CA SER A 26 -2.28 2.21 7.22
C SER A 26 -1.50 1.95 8.50
N ASP A 27 -1.92 0.97 9.32
CA ASP A 27 -1.22 0.60 10.56
C ASP A 27 0.19 0.09 10.28
N VAL A 28 0.34 -0.82 9.31
CA VAL A 28 1.64 -1.35 8.89
C VAL A 28 2.55 -0.24 8.36
N HIS A 29 2.02 0.69 7.57
CA HIS A 29 2.77 1.83 7.06
C HIS A 29 3.25 2.78 8.16
N ALA A 30 2.39 3.07 9.15
CA ALA A 30 2.77 3.85 10.31
C ALA A 30 3.86 3.15 11.14
N MET A 31 3.69 1.85 11.41
CA MET A 31 4.67 1.04 12.14
C MET A 31 6.02 1.02 11.42
N TRP A 32 6.04 0.84 10.10
CA TRP A 32 7.28 0.85 9.33
C TRP A 32 8.00 2.18 9.42
N LYS A 33 7.28 3.30 9.23
CA LYS A 33 7.85 4.64 9.36
C LYS A 33 8.46 4.86 10.74
N GLU A 34 7.75 4.48 11.80
CA GLU A 34 8.26 4.60 13.18
C GLU A 34 9.53 3.77 13.40
N ARG A 35 9.55 2.51 12.95
CA ARG A 35 10.70 1.61 13.13
C ARG A 35 11.90 2.08 12.32
N MET A 36 11.71 2.52 11.08
CA MET A 36 12.79 3.05 10.25
C MET A 36 13.36 4.35 10.82
N ALA A 37 12.54 5.22 11.39
CA ALA A 37 13.01 6.41 12.09
C ALA A 37 13.90 6.04 13.29
N LYS A 38 13.51 5.03 14.08
CA LYS A 38 14.31 4.51 15.20
C LYS A 38 15.64 3.91 14.73
N ILE A 39 15.64 3.09 13.68
CA ILE A 39 16.88 2.54 13.11
C ILE A 39 17.80 3.68 12.65
N LYS A 40 17.25 4.70 11.98
CA LYS A 40 18.04 5.86 11.54
C LYS A 40 18.65 6.63 12.72
N GLN A 41 17.91 6.78 13.82
CA GLN A 41 18.43 7.39 15.05
C GLN A 41 19.56 6.57 15.68
N LEU A 42 19.44 5.24 15.72
CA LEU A 42 20.48 4.35 16.26
C LEU A 42 21.76 4.32 15.41
N ASN A 43 21.66 4.77 14.16
CA ASN A 43 22.76 4.83 13.21
C ASN A 43 23.41 6.22 13.12
N ASP A 44 23.15 7.10 14.10
CA ASP A 44 23.86 8.36 14.23
C ASP A 44 25.33 8.11 14.60
N SER A 45 26.26 8.77 13.89
CA SER A 45 27.71 8.72 14.11
C SER A 45 28.15 8.96 15.56
N SER A 46 27.37 9.74 16.33
CA SER A 46 27.64 9.97 17.75
C SER A 46 27.45 8.71 18.61
N THR A 47 26.68 7.73 18.14
CA THR A 47 26.37 6.48 18.85
C THR A 47 27.54 5.50 18.84
N TRP A 48 28.38 5.54 17.81
CA TRP A 48 29.40 4.50 17.56
C TRP A 48 30.80 4.89 18.04
N GLY A 49 31.00 6.18 18.35
CA GLY A 49 32.31 6.72 18.69
C GLY A 49 33.12 7.08 17.45
N ALA A 50 33.96 8.11 17.59
CA ALA A 50 34.86 8.56 16.52
C ALA A 50 36.24 7.88 16.58
N ASP A 51 36.40 6.85 17.42
CA ASP A 51 37.62 6.09 17.55
C ASP A 51 37.73 5.00 16.46
N THR A 52 38.91 4.39 16.35
CA THR A 52 39.18 3.36 15.33
C THR A 52 38.16 2.20 15.38
N PRO A 53 37.78 1.66 16.55
CA PRO A 53 36.69 0.68 16.65
C PRO A 53 35.34 1.17 16.13
N GLY A 54 34.91 2.38 16.51
CA GLY A 54 33.64 2.96 16.06
C GLY A 54 33.55 3.12 14.55
N LEU A 55 34.62 3.64 13.94
CA LEU A 55 34.72 3.79 12.49
C LEU A 55 34.77 2.44 11.74
N ALA A 56 35.43 1.42 12.32
CA ALA A 56 35.47 0.08 11.74
C ALA A 56 34.10 -0.61 11.79
N PHE A 57 33.37 -0.45 12.90
CA PHE A 57 32.00 -0.93 13.00
C PHE A 57 31.07 -0.21 12.01
N GLN A 58 31.21 1.11 11.87
CA GLN A 58 30.47 1.88 10.87
C GLN A 58 30.64 1.31 9.47
N ALA A 59 31.89 1.10 9.07
CA ALA A 59 32.21 0.60 7.74
C ALA A 59 31.63 -0.80 7.52
N SER A 60 31.73 -1.71 8.50
CA SER A 60 31.21 -3.08 8.38
C SER A 60 29.68 -3.12 8.40
N TYR A 61 29.03 -2.29 9.21
CA TYR A 61 27.58 -2.22 9.32
C TYR A 61 26.89 -1.75 8.03
N TYR A 62 27.52 -0.83 7.29
CA TYR A 62 27.04 -0.39 5.98
C TYR A 62 27.61 -1.21 4.81
N GLN A 63 28.49 -2.18 5.08
CA GLN A 63 29.13 -2.98 4.04
C GLN A 63 28.09 -3.76 3.23
N GLY A 64 28.20 -3.69 1.90
CA GLY A 64 27.31 -4.42 1.00
C GLY A 64 25.93 -3.78 0.78
N GLY A 65 25.62 -2.63 1.41
CA GLY A 65 24.42 -1.84 1.12
C GLY A 65 23.09 -2.49 1.50
N THR A 66 23.12 -3.63 2.19
CA THR A 66 21.94 -4.45 2.51
C THR A 66 20.94 -3.73 3.40
N LEU A 67 21.40 -2.87 4.30
CA LEU A 67 20.54 -2.02 5.12
C LEU A 67 19.74 -1.01 4.27
N LEU A 68 20.41 -0.33 3.33
CA LEU A 68 19.75 0.62 2.45
C LEU A 68 18.73 -0.11 1.57
N GLN A 69 19.10 -1.27 1.02
CA GLN A 69 18.19 -2.12 0.26
C GLN A 69 17.00 -2.58 1.08
N MET A 70 17.19 -2.98 2.34
CA MET A 70 16.10 -3.36 3.25
C MET A 70 15.13 -2.20 3.47
N ILE A 71 15.65 -0.99 3.74
CA ILE A 71 14.84 0.21 3.96
C ILE A 71 14.04 0.57 2.70
N THR A 72 14.69 0.58 1.53
CA THR A 72 14.06 0.92 0.26
C THR A 72 13.02 -0.14 -0.14
N ASN A 73 13.40 -1.41 -0.17
CA ASN A 73 12.52 -2.49 -0.61
C ASN A 73 11.33 -2.67 0.35
N GLY A 74 11.56 -2.61 1.66
CA GLY A 74 10.49 -2.68 2.64
C GLY A 74 9.53 -1.50 2.53
N GLY A 75 10.05 -0.29 2.29
CA GLY A 75 9.21 0.88 2.01
C GLY A 75 8.34 0.71 0.78
N GLN A 76 8.90 0.15 -0.30
CA GLN A 76 8.16 -0.10 -1.54
C GLN A 76 7.06 -1.14 -1.33
N ILE A 77 7.36 -2.28 -0.71
CA ILE A 77 6.38 -3.35 -0.45
C ILE A 77 5.19 -2.79 0.33
N ILE A 78 5.45 -1.97 1.34
CA ILE A 78 4.38 -1.41 2.18
C ILE A 78 3.56 -0.35 1.44
N ALA A 79 4.20 0.45 0.58
CA ALA A 79 3.50 1.37 -0.30
C ALA A 79 2.59 0.62 -1.28
N ASP A 80 3.07 -0.48 -1.86
CA ASP A 80 2.29 -1.31 -2.79
C ASP A 80 1.08 -1.93 -2.08
N VAL A 81 1.27 -2.50 -0.88
CA VAL A 81 0.17 -3.06 -0.07
C VAL A 81 -0.88 -2.00 0.29
N ALA A 82 -0.46 -0.75 0.52
CA ALA A 82 -1.38 0.36 0.81
C ALA A 82 -2.12 0.89 -0.42
N ALA A 83 -1.57 0.73 -1.62
CA ALA A 83 -2.19 1.17 -2.87
C ALA A 83 -3.20 0.15 -3.43
N GLU A 84 -3.02 -1.13 -3.12
CA GLU A 84 -3.78 -2.22 -3.74
C GLU A 84 -5.31 -2.14 -3.55
N PRO A 85 -5.87 -1.77 -2.38
CA PRO A 85 -7.32 -1.69 -2.21
C PRO A 85 -7.97 -0.66 -3.14
N ALA A 86 -7.29 0.46 -3.42
CA ALA A 86 -7.80 1.46 -4.35
C ALA A 86 -7.85 0.92 -5.79
N ARG A 87 -6.81 0.18 -6.20
CA ARG A 87 -6.78 -0.48 -7.52
C ARG A 87 -7.87 -1.53 -7.68
N ILE A 88 -8.13 -2.29 -6.62
CA ILE A 88 -9.22 -3.28 -6.61
C ILE A 88 -10.58 -2.57 -6.75
N ARG A 89 -10.83 -1.48 -6.01
CA ARG A 89 -12.07 -0.69 -6.14
C ARG A 89 -12.27 -0.21 -7.57
N GLU A 90 -11.23 0.39 -8.15
CA GLU A 90 -11.26 0.88 -9.53
C GLU A 90 -11.57 -0.26 -10.52
N ALA A 91 -10.92 -1.41 -10.37
CA ALA A 91 -11.17 -2.57 -11.22
C ALA A 91 -12.62 -3.07 -11.12
N ILE A 92 -13.17 -3.15 -9.91
CA ILE A 92 -14.56 -3.56 -9.69
C ILE A 92 -15.53 -2.55 -10.30
N THR A 93 -15.34 -1.26 -10.04
CA THR A 93 -16.20 -0.20 -10.59
C THR A 93 -16.18 -0.20 -12.11
N ASN A 94 -15.01 -0.36 -12.73
CA ASN A 94 -14.89 -0.44 -14.19
C ASN A 94 -15.60 -1.68 -14.77
N SER A 95 -15.49 -2.83 -14.10
CA SER A 95 -16.16 -4.07 -14.53
C SER A 95 -17.68 -3.91 -14.45
N LEU A 96 -18.20 -3.48 -13.30
CA LEU A 96 -19.63 -3.30 -13.11
C LEU A 96 -20.22 -2.23 -14.04
N GLY A 97 -19.46 -1.16 -14.33
CA GLY A 97 -19.87 -0.15 -15.31
C GLY A 97 -19.94 -0.69 -16.73
N THR A 98 -18.97 -1.50 -17.12
CA THR A 98 -18.98 -2.16 -18.44
C THR A 98 -20.18 -3.10 -18.57
N ASP A 99 -20.47 -3.90 -17.54
CA ASP A 99 -21.61 -4.82 -17.52
C ASP A 99 -22.94 -4.05 -17.60
N HIS A 100 -23.06 -2.93 -16.88
CA HIS A 100 -24.22 -2.05 -16.92
C HIS A 100 -24.45 -1.46 -18.32
N ASP A 101 -23.40 -0.91 -18.95
CA ASP A 101 -23.48 -0.33 -20.30
C ASP A 101 -23.88 -1.39 -21.34
N GLN A 102 -23.34 -2.61 -21.25
CA GLN A 102 -23.72 -3.73 -22.11
C GLN A 102 -25.18 -4.13 -21.93
N SER A 103 -25.67 -4.17 -20.69
CA SER A 103 -27.08 -4.47 -20.40
C SER A 103 -28.01 -3.44 -21.04
N LEU A 104 -27.72 -2.15 -20.90
CA LEU A 104 -28.50 -1.08 -21.53
C LEU A 104 -28.50 -1.18 -23.05
N MET A 105 -27.35 -1.54 -23.66
CA MET A 105 -27.26 -1.72 -25.11
C MET A 105 -28.12 -2.90 -25.59
N MET A 106 -28.09 -4.02 -24.87
CA MET A 106 -28.91 -5.21 -25.21
C MET A 106 -30.41 -4.93 -25.09
N ASP A 107 -30.84 -4.23 -24.04
CA ASP A 107 -32.24 -3.83 -23.85
C ASP A 107 -32.73 -2.91 -24.99
N ASN A 108 -31.87 -2.02 -25.49
CA ASN A 108 -32.20 -1.13 -26.61
C ASN A 108 -32.27 -1.86 -27.96
N LEU A 109 -31.57 -2.98 -28.13
CA LEU A 109 -31.59 -3.80 -29.35
C LEU A 109 -32.80 -4.75 -29.43
N GLN A 110 -33.45 -5.02 -28.30
CA GLN A 110 -34.62 -5.91 -28.21
C GLN A 110 -35.98 -5.18 -28.31
N ARG A 111 -35.98 -3.85 -28.43
CA ARG A 111 -37.16 -3.00 -28.64
C ARG A 111 -37.31 -2.60 -30.11
#